data_AF-A0A2K3JEC4-F1
#
_entry.id   AF-A0A2K3JEC4-F1
#
_cell.length_a   1.000
_cell.length_b   1.000
_cell.length_c   1.000
_cell.angle_alpha   90.00
_cell.angle_beta   90.00
_cell.angle_gamma   90.00
#
_symmetry.space_group_name_H-M   'P 1'
#
loop_
_entity.id
_entity.type
_entity.pdbx_description
1 polymer ?
#
loop_
_entity_poly.entity_id
_entity_poly.type
_entity_poly.pdbx_seq_one_letter_code
_entity_poly.pdbx_strand_id
1 'polypeptide(L)'
;MTPEQLIAIGAAVLSLLMEYIPPFSTWYEKLAPGYKRLFMAGLLFVIVGAVFGLSCAGLLAVFVCSWVGVWAAVQVWLMAIAINQGIHLVFKKP
;
A
#
# COMPACT_ATOMS: atom_id res chain seq x y z
N MET A 1 15.94 6.36 -5.99
CA MET A 1 14.49 6.10 -6.13
C MET A 1 13.78 7.35 -5.67
N THR A 2 12.87 7.89 -6.48
CA THR A 2 11.99 8.95 -5.95
C THR A 2 10.85 8.29 -5.16
N PRO A 3 10.27 8.97 -4.17
CA PRO A 3 9.14 8.43 -3.39
C PRO A 3 8.00 7.94 -4.28
N GLU A 4 7.73 8.61 -5.39
CA GLU A 4 6.67 8.27 -6.34
C GLU A 4 6.90 6.92 -7.03
N GLN A 5 8.15 6.59 -7.37
CA GLN A 5 8.49 5.29 -7.96
C GLN A 5 8.33 4.15 -6.94
N LEU A 6 8.65 4.42 -5.67
CA LEU A 6 8.47 3.45 -4.59
C LEU A 6 6.98 3.18 -4.33
N ILE A 7 6.14 4.22 -4.41
CA ILE A 7 4.67 4.12 -4.33
C ILE A 7 4.12 3.26 -5.46
N ALA A 8 4.53 3.56 -6.70
CA ALA A 8 4.02 2.86 -7.88
C ALA A 8 4.37 1.37 -7.84
N ILE A 9 5.62 1.03 -7.50
CA ILE A 9 6.07 -0.36 -7.42
C ILE A 9 5.46 -1.07 -6.21
N GLY A 10 5.44 -0.44 -5.03
CA GLY A 10 4.89 -1.04 -3.81
C GLY A 10 3.39 -1.29 -3.90
N ALA A 11 2.62 -0.35 -4.47
CA ALA A 11 1.20 -0.52 -4.70
C ALA A 11 0.93 -1.62 -5.73
N ALA A 12 1.65 -1.63 -6.86
CA ALA A 12 1.48 -2.65 -7.89
C ALA A 12 1.79 -4.07 -7.38
N VAL A 13 2.89 -4.23 -6.63
CA VAL A 13 3.28 -5.53 -6.05
C VAL A 13 2.25 -5.98 -5.02
N LEU A 14 1.74 -5.09 -4.18
CA LEU A 14 0.74 -5.45 -3.18
C LEU A 14 -0.59 -5.87 -3.80
N SER A 15 -1.07 -5.13 -4.82
CA SER A 15 -2.29 -5.48 -5.54
C SER A 15 -2.15 -6.85 -6.21
N LEU A 16 -1.00 -7.14 -6.84
CA LEU A 16 -0.72 -8.43 -7.45
C LEU A 16 -0.64 -9.57 -6.41
N LEU A 17 0.02 -9.36 -5.27
CA LEU A 17 0.11 -10.38 -4.22
C LEU A 17 -1.26 -10.71 -3.61
N MET A 18 -2.11 -9.71 -3.40
CA MET A 18 -3.46 -9.92 -2.87
C MET A 18 -4.38 -10.66 -3.85
N GLU A 19 -4.18 -10.47 -5.16
CA GLU A 19 -5.02 -11.05 -6.21
C GLU A 19 -4.55 -12.46 -6.63
N TYR A 20 -3.25 -12.76 -6.52
CA TYR A 20 -2.66 -14.02 -7.00
C TYR A 20 -2.23 -15.02 -5.91
N ILE A 21 -2.31 -14.70 -4.62
CA ILE A 21 -2.00 -15.68 -3.55
C ILE A 21 -3.29 -16.48 -3.19
N PRO A 22 -3.42 -17.75 -3.62
CA PRO A 22 -4.67 -18.50 -3.58
C PRO A 22 -5.29 -18.77 -2.18
N PRO A 23 -4.53 -18.99 -1.08
CA PRO A 23 -5.17 -19.13 0.23
C PRO A 23 -5.71 -17.81 0.79
N PHE A 24 -5.24 -16.67 0.30
CA PHE A 24 -5.69 -15.35 0.76
C PHE A 24 -6.94 -14.88 0.00
N SER A 25 -7.04 -15.18 -1.30
CA SER A 25 -8.19 -14.76 -2.12
C SER A 25 -9.50 -15.41 -1.63
N THR A 26 -9.49 -16.68 -1.23
CA THR A 26 -10.72 -17.39 -0.79
C THR A 26 -11.29 -16.87 0.53
N TRP A 27 -10.43 -16.42 1.46
CA TRP A 27 -10.87 -15.77 2.69
C TRP A 27 -11.23 -14.29 2.43
N TYR A 28 -10.40 -13.59 1.67
CA TYR A 28 -10.64 -12.19 1.30
C TYR A 28 -11.93 -12.04 0.48
N GLU A 29 -12.29 -13.03 -0.35
CA GLU A 29 -13.52 -13.04 -1.11
C GLU A 29 -14.76 -13.06 -0.22
N LYS A 30 -14.70 -13.70 0.95
CA LYS A 30 -15.79 -13.81 1.92
C LYS A 30 -16.01 -12.54 2.74
N LEU A 31 -15.06 -11.60 2.76
CA LEU A 31 -15.23 -10.34 3.48
C LEU A 31 -16.29 -9.45 2.81
N ALA A 32 -17.06 -8.70 3.61
CA ALA A 32 -17.95 -7.71 3.02
C ALA A 32 -17.15 -6.62 2.28
N PRO A 33 -17.71 -5.98 1.24
CA PRO A 33 -16.98 -5.02 0.40
C PRO A 33 -16.32 -3.87 1.18
N GLY A 34 -16.96 -3.40 2.25
CA GLY A 34 -16.41 -2.35 3.12
C GLY A 34 -15.16 -2.81 3.86
N TYR A 35 -15.18 -4.02 4.43
CA TYR A 35 -14.03 -4.59 5.14
C TYR A 35 -12.86 -4.89 4.21
N LYS A 36 -13.12 -5.32 2.96
CA LYS A 36 -12.08 -5.53 1.95
C LYS A 36 -11.27 -4.27 1.67
N ARG A 37 -11.96 -3.11 1.56
CA ARG A 37 -11.33 -1.81 1.31
C ARG A 37 -10.51 -1.33 2.50
N LEU A 38 -11.07 -1.46 3.71
CA LEU A 38 -10.37 -1.14 4.97
C LEU A 38 -9.12 -2.00 5.15
N PHE A 39 -9.21 -3.29 4.86
CA PHE A 39 -8.08 -4.21 4.95
C PHE A 39 -6.94 -3.81 4.01
N MET A 40 -7.26 -3.51 2.74
CA MET A 40 -6.25 -3.02 1.79
C MET A 40 -5.63 -1.68 2.22
N ALA A 41 -6.44 -0.74 2.71
CA ALA A 41 -5.94 0.53 3.23
C ALA A 41 -4.99 0.33 4.43
N GLY A 42 -5.35 -0.58 5.34
CA GLY A 42 -4.52 -0.94 6.49
C GLY A 42 -3.22 -1.63 6.08
N LEU A 43 -3.24 -2.51 5.10
CA LEU A 43 -2.04 -3.17 4.60
C LEU A 43 -1.06 -2.17 3.95
N LEU A 44 -1.60 -1.23 3.16
CA LEU A 44 -0.81 -0.12 2.61
C LEU A 44 -0.23 0.76 3.71
N PHE A 45 -0.97 0.99 4.81
CA PHE A 45 -0.48 1.75 5.95
C PHE A 45 0.73 1.06 6.60
N VAL A 46 0.65 -0.25 6.82
CA VAL A 46 1.76 -1.03 7.39
C VAL A 46 3.00 -0.96 6.51
N ILE A 47 2.84 -1.07 5.20
CA ILE A 47 3.98 -0.99 4.26
C ILE A 47 4.63 0.39 4.28
N VAL A 48 3.84 1.45 4.19
CA VAL A 48 4.36 2.82 4.24
C VAL A 48 5.04 3.09 5.59
N GLY A 49 4.43 2.66 6.69
CA GLY A 49 5.00 2.75 8.03
C GLY A 49 6.31 1.98 8.18
N ALA A 50 6.41 0.78 7.60
CA ALA A 50 7.64 -0.01 7.59
C ALA A 50 8.76 0.68 6.78
N VAL A 51 8.45 1.22 5.61
CA VAL A 51 9.42 1.98 4.79
C VAL A 51 9.89 3.24 5.52
N PHE A 52 8.97 3.96 6.18
CA PHE A 52 9.32 5.10 7.01
C PHE A 52 10.22 4.70 8.19
N GLY A 53 9.87 3.63 8.91
CA GLY A 53 10.67 3.09 10.02
C GLY A 53 12.07 2.64 9.58
N LEU A 54 12.17 1.95 8.44
CA LEU A 54 13.45 1.56 7.83
C LEU A 54 14.27 2.78 7.38
N SER A 55 13.60 3.85 6.94
CA SER A 55 14.28 5.11 6.60
C SER A 55 14.84 5.80 7.85
N CYS A 56 14.08 5.80 8.95
CA CYS A 56 14.56 6.27 10.25
C CYS A 56 15.69 5.41 10.84
N ALA A 57 15.73 4.11 10.53
CA ALA A 57 16.83 3.22 10.90
C ALA A 57 18.09 3.39 10.02
N GLY A 58 18.06 4.27 9.01
CA GLY A 58 19.18 4.50 8.10
C GLY A 58 19.39 3.39 7.06
N LEU A 59 18.45 2.43 6.96
CA LEU A 59 18.51 1.33 5.99
C LEU A 59 17.98 1.75 4.61
N LEU A 60 17.13 2.77 4.57
CA LEU A 60 16.56 3.34 3.35
C LEU A 60 16.70 4.87 3.35
N ALA A 61 16.85 5.46 2.17
CA ALA A 61 16.87 6.92 1.98
C ALA A 61 15.60 7.38 1.24
N VAL A 62 14.44 6.88 1.66
CA VAL A 62 13.14 7.20 1.02
C VAL A 62 12.46 8.38 1.72
N PHE A 63 12.36 8.32 3.04
CA PHE A 63 11.77 9.39 3.84
C PHE A 63 12.81 10.05 4.73
N VAL A 64 12.69 11.36 4.90
CA VAL A 64 13.44 12.08 5.93
C VAL A 64 12.87 11.70 7.28
N CYS A 65 13.71 11.29 8.24
CA CYS A 65 13.25 11.00 9.60
C CYS A 65 12.95 12.30 10.36
N SER A 66 11.83 12.94 10.04
CA SER A 66 11.36 14.20 10.63
C SER A 66 9.85 14.33 10.46
N TRP A 67 9.24 15.35 11.09
CA TRP A 67 7.83 15.67 10.91
C TRP A 67 7.44 15.89 9.44
N VAL A 68 8.36 16.45 8.64
CA VAL A 68 8.16 16.64 7.20
C VAL A 68 8.05 15.29 6.49
N GLY A 69 8.91 14.32 6.85
CA GLY A 69 8.85 12.99 6.26
C GLY A 69 7.65 12.16 6.71
N VAL A 70 7.14 12.37 7.93
CA VAL A 70 5.86 11.79 8.36
C VAL A 70 4.73 12.28 7.46
N TRP A 71 4.68 13.58 7.18
CA TRP A 71 3.65 14.14 6.31
C TRP A 71 3.76 13.62 4.87
N ALA A 72 4.98 13.52 4.36
CA ALA A 72 5.24 12.89 3.06
C ALA A 72 4.76 11.43 3.04
N ALA A 73 5.01 10.65 4.10
CA ALA A 73 4.54 9.27 4.21
C ALA A 73 3.01 9.18 4.24
N VAL A 74 2.32 10.09 4.93
CA VAL A 74 0.84 10.16 4.92
C VAL A 74 0.32 10.47 3.51
N GLN A 75 0.90 11.44 2.81
CA GLN A 75 0.53 11.75 1.42
C GLN A 75 0.74 10.55 0.49
N VAL A 76 1.86 9.86 0.64
CA VAL A 76 2.18 8.61 -0.06
C VAL A 76 1.11 7.55 0.20
N TRP A 77 0.71 7.34 1.46
CA TRP A 77 -0.30 6.36 1.82
C TRP A 77 -1.67 6.68 1.19
N LEU A 78 -2.10 7.95 1.22
CA LEU A 78 -3.35 8.38 0.59
C LEU A 78 -3.34 8.17 -0.93
N MET A 79 -2.22 8.48 -1.61
CA MET A 79 -2.05 8.21 -3.03
C MET A 79 -2.09 6.71 -3.33
N ALA A 80 -1.44 5.89 -2.50
CA ALA A 80 -1.43 4.44 -2.66
C ALA A 80 -2.83 3.85 -2.52
N ILE A 81 -3.66 4.35 -1.59
CA ILE A 81 -5.07 3.95 -1.48
C ILE A 81 -5.82 4.28 -2.78
N ALA A 82 -5.68 5.49 -3.30
CA ALA A 82 -6.38 5.92 -4.51
C ALA A 82 -5.98 5.05 -5.72
N ILE A 83 -4.68 4.78 -5.89
CA ILE A 83 -4.16 3.90 -6.96
C ILE A 83 -4.69 2.48 -6.79
N ASN A 84 -4.62 1.92 -5.58
CA ASN A 84 -5.08 0.55 -5.33
C ASN A 84 -6.58 0.38 -5.57
N GLN A 85 -7.41 1.37 -5.21
CA GLN A 85 -8.84 1.34 -5.55
C GLN A 85 -9.07 1.48 -7.06
N GLY A 86 -8.28 2.31 -7.76
CA GLY A 86 -8.32 2.44 -9.21
C GLY A 86 -8.00 1.12 -9.93
N ILE A 87 -6.90 0.46 -9.54
CA ILE A 87 -6.50 -0.86 -10.07
C ILE A 87 -7.59 -1.89 -9.78
N HIS A 88 -8.09 -1.95 -8.54
CA HIS A 88 -9.15 -2.89 -8.17
C HIS A 88 -10.39 -2.71 -9.05
N LEU A 89 -10.84 -1.48 -9.33
CA LEU A 89 -11.98 -1.23 -10.19
C LEU A 89 -11.74 -1.65 -11.65
N VAL A 90 -10.52 -1.51 -12.15
CA VAL A 90 -10.15 -1.88 -13.53
C VAL A 90 -10.05 -3.40 -13.72
N PHE A 91 -9.46 -4.09 -12.74
CA PHE A 91 -9.12 -5.52 -12.87
C PHE A 91 -10.10 -6.46 -12.17
N LYS A 92 -11.07 -5.93 -11.40
CA LYS A 92 -12.10 -6.75 -10.78
C LYS A 92 -12.84 -7.57 -11.83
N LYS A 93 -12.76 -8.90 -11.71
CA LYS A 93 -13.54 -9.86 -12.51
C LYS A 93 -15.05 -9.61 -12.33
N PRO A 94 -15.85 -9.73 -13.41
CA PRO A 94 -17.31 -9.57 -13.34
C PRO A 94 -17.96 -10.55 -12.38
#